data_AF-A0A935R8L1-F1
#
_entry.id   AF-A0A935R8L1-F1
#
_cell.length_a   1.000
_cell.length_b   1.000
_cell.length_c   1.000
_cell.angle_alpha   90.00
_cell.angle_beta   90.00
_cell.angle_gamma   90.00
#
_symmetry.space_group_name_H-M   'P 1'
#
loop_
_entity.id
_entity.type
_entity.pdbx_description
1 polymer ?
#
loop_
_entity_poly.entity_id
_entity_poly.type
_entity_poly.pdbx_seq_one_letter_code
_entity_poly.pdbx_strand_id
1 'polypeptide(L)'
;MATGFRPVADARSRSFAHPQVQAAWQVLDCGFAAVADVFEECIYGALTSFSKPQLDAYLEAARAIGKLGRGAEPLLAFLEEWPTVVAASSGDQEPLLPQVMGAIRAMQKSPNSKAITPFLQSLATVARRLQSAEQIELYIDIALDLMLRTSGSIHGHHITFPSSGLPHFFAQAPRLLGLVSTAGLKNWTDYGIRNCAGHPERQEEYFRLESADSLAVLQRERHGTLFIDVERQLELYLRALWGDSDLLVPYSTAFDELRKPVPYYDKLGLRIPDVFDDWISPIPVLTSPLKGEDWTPSSPSRERSHATIAIGGSGRGWR
;
A
#
# COMPACT_ATOMS: atom_id res chain seq x y z
N MET A 1 -16.20 -16.65 -56.97
CA MET A 1 -15.21 -16.13 -56.00
C MET A 1 -15.87 -16.13 -54.64
N ALA A 2 -15.57 -17.12 -53.79
CA ALA A 2 -16.09 -17.21 -52.43
C ALA A 2 -15.06 -16.60 -51.49
N THR A 3 -15.33 -15.39 -50.99
CA THR A 3 -14.59 -14.76 -49.90
C THR A 3 -14.86 -15.53 -48.62
N GLY A 4 -14.05 -16.55 -48.35
CA GLY A 4 -14.08 -17.29 -47.10
C GLY A 4 -13.65 -16.40 -45.94
N PHE A 5 -14.61 -15.82 -45.21
CA PHE A 5 -14.39 -15.38 -43.85
C PHE A 5 -14.04 -16.63 -43.03
N ARG A 6 -12.76 -16.81 -42.68
CA ARG A 6 -12.41 -17.74 -41.59
C ARG A 6 -13.10 -17.21 -40.33
N PRO A 7 -13.94 -18.00 -39.64
CA PRO A 7 -14.47 -17.58 -38.35
C PRO A 7 -13.30 -17.37 -37.40
N VAL A 8 -13.20 -16.17 -36.83
CA VAL A 8 -12.29 -15.94 -35.70
C VAL A 8 -12.79 -16.86 -34.58
N ALA A 9 -11.97 -17.83 -34.19
CA ALA A 9 -12.32 -18.73 -33.11
C ALA A 9 -12.64 -17.90 -31.85
N ASP A 10 -13.81 -18.12 -31.25
CA ASP A 10 -14.17 -17.47 -29.98
C ASP A 10 -13.13 -17.87 -28.94
N ALA A 11 -12.44 -16.90 -28.34
CA ALA A 11 -11.40 -17.17 -27.34
C ALA A 11 -11.95 -17.98 -26.16
N ARG A 12 -13.27 -17.91 -25.88
CA ARG A 12 -13.92 -18.77 -24.86
C ARG A 12 -13.72 -20.26 -25.12
N SER A 13 -13.58 -20.66 -26.38
CA SER A 13 -13.37 -22.06 -26.79
C SER A 13 -11.90 -22.51 -26.72
N ARG A 14 -10.98 -21.66 -26.25
CA ARG A 14 -9.56 -22.01 -26.07
C ARG A 14 -9.43 -23.26 -25.18
N SER A 15 -8.62 -24.19 -25.65
CA SER A 15 -8.25 -25.40 -24.89
C SER A 15 -6.85 -25.24 -24.28
N PHE A 16 -6.73 -25.60 -23.01
CA PHE A 16 -5.48 -25.66 -22.26
C PHE A 16 -5.18 -27.11 -21.89
N ALA A 17 -3.89 -27.48 -21.89
CA ALA A 17 -3.47 -28.87 -21.63
C ALA A 17 -3.72 -29.30 -20.17
N HIS A 18 -3.54 -28.40 -19.21
CA HIS A 18 -3.68 -28.71 -17.80
C HIS A 18 -5.16 -28.60 -17.33
N PRO A 19 -5.74 -29.65 -16.71
CA PRO A 19 -7.17 -29.67 -16.36
C PRO A 19 -7.61 -28.54 -15.43
N GLN A 20 -6.75 -28.15 -14.47
CA GLN A 20 -7.08 -27.05 -13.55
C GLN A 20 -7.08 -25.69 -14.25
N VAL A 21 -6.16 -25.48 -15.21
CA VAL A 21 -6.12 -24.26 -16.03
C VAL A 21 -7.37 -24.20 -16.92
N GLN A 22 -7.74 -25.33 -17.52
CA GLN A 22 -8.95 -25.44 -18.32
C GLN A 22 -10.21 -25.13 -17.50
N ALA A 23 -10.32 -25.64 -16.27
CA ALA A 23 -11.44 -25.36 -15.39
C ALA A 23 -11.49 -23.88 -14.97
N ALA A 24 -10.35 -23.28 -14.64
CA ALA A 24 -10.25 -21.86 -14.32
C ALA A 24 -10.65 -20.96 -15.51
N TRP A 25 -10.27 -21.34 -16.73
CA TRP A 25 -10.66 -20.64 -17.95
C TRP A 25 -12.18 -20.66 -18.18
N GLN A 26 -12.82 -21.79 -17.90
CA GLN A 26 -14.28 -21.92 -17.99
C GLN A 26 -15.01 -21.02 -16.98
N VAL A 27 -14.47 -20.86 -15.77
CA VAL A 27 -15.00 -19.91 -14.77
C VAL A 27 -14.84 -18.47 -15.25
N LEU A 28 -13.64 -18.14 -15.77
CA LEU A 28 -13.34 -16.79 -16.26
C LEU A 28 -14.26 -16.36 -17.41
N ASP A 29 -14.69 -17.30 -18.28
CA ASP A 29 -15.72 -17.07 -19.30
C ASP A 29 -15.39 -15.84 -20.19
N CYS A 30 -14.13 -15.78 -20.66
CA CYS A 30 -13.57 -14.62 -21.34
C CYS A 30 -13.45 -14.81 -22.86
N GLY A 31 -13.89 -13.79 -23.62
CA GLY A 31 -13.82 -13.76 -25.08
C GLY A 31 -12.61 -13.00 -25.65
N PHE A 32 -11.70 -12.50 -24.82
CA PHE A 32 -10.54 -11.74 -25.29
C PHE A 32 -9.37 -12.68 -25.63
N ALA A 33 -8.92 -12.68 -26.89
CA ALA A 33 -7.79 -13.48 -27.35
C ALA A 33 -6.50 -13.15 -26.59
N ALA A 34 -6.21 -11.86 -26.38
CA ALA A 34 -5.04 -11.41 -25.62
C ALA A 34 -5.01 -11.94 -24.18
N VAL A 35 -6.18 -12.09 -23.54
CA VAL A 35 -6.26 -12.70 -22.20
C VAL A 35 -5.98 -14.19 -22.28
N ALA A 36 -6.54 -14.88 -23.28
CA ALA A 36 -6.26 -16.31 -23.49
C ALA A 36 -4.78 -16.60 -23.73
N ASP A 37 -4.04 -15.68 -24.35
CA ASP A 37 -2.61 -15.84 -24.65
C ASP A 37 -1.72 -15.80 -23.39
N VAL A 38 -2.14 -15.09 -22.34
CA VAL A 38 -1.36 -14.95 -21.08
C VAL A 38 -1.95 -15.73 -19.89
N PHE A 39 -3.18 -16.22 -20.01
CA PHE A 39 -3.93 -16.77 -18.89
C PHE A 39 -3.23 -17.92 -18.17
N GLU A 40 -2.57 -18.81 -18.91
CA GLU A 40 -1.87 -19.96 -18.34
C GLU A 40 -0.72 -19.53 -17.41
N GLU A 41 0.05 -18.51 -17.77
CA GLU A 41 1.11 -17.98 -16.91
C GLU A 41 0.53 -17.30 -15.65
N CYS A 42 -0.49 -16.45 -15.83
CA CYS A 42 -1.14 -15.75 -14.72
C CYS A 42 -1.77 -16.72 -13.70
N ILE A 43 -2.41 -17.80 -14.17
CA ILE A 43 -3.06 -18.76 -13.26
C ILE A 43 -2.04 -19.62 -12.53
N TYR A 44 -0.93 -20.00 -13.16
CA TYR A 44 0.14 -20.69 -12.44
C TYR A 44 0.75 -19.79 -11.37
N GLY A 45 0.99 -18.52 -11.67
CA GLY A 45 1.41 -17.53 -10.67
C GLY A 45 0.45 -17.51 -9.48
N ALA A 46 -0.85 -17.35 -9.71
CA ALA A 46 -1.86 -17.35 -8.66
C ALA A 46 -1.89 -18.67 -7.85
N LEU A 47 -1.79 -19.82 -8.51
CA LEU A 47 -1.80 -21.15 -7.87
C LEU A 47 -0.61 -21.38 -6.93
N THR A 48 0.51 -20.68 -7.13
CA THR A 48 1.67 -20.82 -6.23
C THR A 48 1.48 -20.10 -4.89
N SER A 49 0.63 -19.08 -4.83
CA SER A 49 0.49 -18.19 -3.66
C SER A 49 -0.90 -18.21 -3.03
N PHE A 50 -1.95 -18.64 -3.73
CA PHE A 50 -3.33 -18.51 -3.27
C PHE A 50 -3.85 -19.77 -2.59
N SER A 51 -4.57 -19.57 -1.49
CA SER A 51 -5.52 -20.56 -0.98
C SER A 51 -6.68 -20.75 -1.96
N LYS A 52 -7.43 -21.85 -1.80
CA LYS A 52 -8.60 -22.14 -2.64
C LYS A 52 -9.65 -21.00 -2.62
N PRO A 53 -10.05 -20.43 -1.48
CA PRO A 53 -10.96 -19.28 -1.46
C PRO A 53 -10.41 -18.04 -2.18
N GLN A 54 -9.11 -17.76 -2.04
CA GLN A 54 -8.47 -16.63 -2.74
C GLN A 54 -8.48 -16.82 -4.26
N LEU A 55 -8.21 -18.04 -4.73
CA LEU A 55 -8.27 -18.39 -6.15
C LEU A 55 -9.68 -18.23 -6.72
N ASP A 56 -10.70 -18.70 -5.99
CA ASP A 56 -12.10 -18.59 -6.42
C ASP A 56 -12.54 -17.12 -6.49
N ALA A 57 -12.18 -16.31 -5.48
CA ALA A 57 -12.46 -14.88 -5.46
C ALA A 57 -11.72 -14.12 -6.57
N TYR A 58 -10.46 -14.48 -6.85
CA TYR A 58 -9.67 -13.93 -7.94
C TYR A 58 -10.31 -14.18 -9.31
N LEU A 59 -10.74 -15.42 -9.58
CA LEU A 59 -11.39 -15.76 -10.86
C LEU A 59 -12.74 -15.06 -11.03
N GLU A 60 -13.55 -14.95 -9.97
CA GLU A 60 -14.83 -14.24 -10.04
C GLU A 60 -14.63 -12.72 -10.22
N ALA A 61 -13.65 -12.13 -9.54
CA ALA A 61 -13.28 -10.73 -9.75
C ALA A 61 -12.80 -10.48 -11.19
N ALA A 62 -11.91 -11.34 -11.71
CA ALA A 62 -11.43 -11.28 -13.08
C ALA A 62 -12.59 -11.40 -14.08
N ARG A 63 -13.54 -12.32 -13.86
CA ARG A 63 -14.74 -12.46 -14.69
C ARG A 63 -15.58 -11.18 -14.68
N ALA A 64 -15.79 -10.58 -13.51
CA ALA A 64 -16.54 -9.34 -13.37
C ALA A 64 -15.84 -8.17 -14.10
N ILE A 65 -14.51 -8.06 -13.98
CA ILE A 65 -13.70 -7.05 -14.68
C ILE A 65 -13.79 -7.23 -16.20
N GLY A 66 -13.70 -8.48 -16.69
CA GLY A 66 -13.85 -8.80 -18.12
C GLY A 66 -15.20 -8.41 -18.71
N LYS A 67 -16.24 -8.28 -17.87
CA LYS A 67 -17.61 -7.92 -18.27
C LYS A 67 -17.93 -6.42 -18.14
N LEU A 68 -16.93 -5.57 -17.85
CA LEU A 68 -17.13 -4.12 -17.72
C LEU A 68 -17.39 -3.38 -19.04
N GLY A 69 -17.09 -4.00 -20.19
CA GLY A 69 -17.19 -3.36 -21.51
C GLY A 69 -16.09 -2.33 -21.78
N ARG A 70 -14.90 -2.53 -21.20
CA ARG A 70 -13.75 -1.59 -21.26
C ARG A 70 -12.54 -2.11 -22.03
N GLY A 71 -12.75 -3.13 -22.87
CA GLY A 71 -11.66 -3.85 -23.53
C GLY A 71 -10.95 -4.83 -22.59
N ALA A 72 -9.85 -5.42 -23.07
CA ALA A 72 -9.11 -6.45 -22.34
C ALA A 72 -8.16 -5.87 -21.28
N GLU A 73 -7.72 -4.62 -21.41
CA GLU A 73 -6.63 -4.05 -20.62
C GLU A 73 -6.87 -4.06 -19.09
N PRO A 74 -8.05 -3.69 -18.55
CA PRO A 74 -8.28 -3.80 -17.11
C PRO A 74 -8.15 -5.24 -16.61
N LEU A 75 -8.65 -6.20 -17.38
CA LEU A 75 -8.59 -7.61 -17.01
C LEU A 75 -7.15 -8.12 -17.03
N LEU A 76 -6.38 -7.77 -18.07
CA LEU A 76 -4.96 -8.12 -18.16
C LEU A 76 -4.18 -7.56 -16.96
N ALA A 77 -4.34 -6.27 -16.66
CA ALA A 77 -3.70 -5.64 -15.52
C ALA A 77 -4.08 -6.31 -14.19
N PHE A 78 -5.36 -6.67 -13.99
CA PHE A 78 -5.77 -7.37 -12.77
C PHE A 78 -5.15 -8.77 -12.67
N LEU A 79 -5.14 -9.55 -13.76
CA LEU A 79 -4.60 -10.90 -13.76
C LEU A 79 -3.08 -10.93 -13.51
N GLU A 80 -2.37 -9.91 -14.00
CA GLU A 80 -0.92 -9.77 -13.84
C GLU A 80 -0.56 -9.27 -12.43
N GLU A 81 -1.24 -8.24 -11.94
CA GLU A 81 -0.79 -7.52 -10.74
C GLU A 81 -1.32 -8.13 -9.43
N TRP A 82 -2.54 -8.68 -9.42
CA TRP A 82 -3.21 -9.12 -8.19
C TRP A 82 -2.46 -10.19 -7.38
N PRO A 83 -1.87 -11.25 -8.00
CA PRO A 83 -1.04 -12.20 -7.26
C PRO A 83 0.10 -11.54 -6.48
N THR A 84 0.71 -10.51 -7.06
CA THR A 84 1.79 -9.78 -6.40
C THR A 84 1.27 -8.90 -5.26
N VAL A 85 0.07 -8.33 -5.39
CA VAL A 85 -0.58 -7.59 -4.30
C VAL A 85 -0.78 -8.48 -3.08
N VAL A 86 -1.34 -9.67 -3.28
CA VAL A 86 -1.56 -10.65 -2.19
C VAL A 86 -0.24 -11.11 -1.58
N ALA A 87 0.80 -11.33 -2.39
CA ALA A 87 2.10 -11.78 -1.89
C ALA A 87 2.88 -10.69 -1.12
N ALA A 88 2.71 -9.42 -1.51
CA ALA A 88 3.42 -8.30 -0.89
C ALA A 88 2.72 -7.75 0.37
N SER A 89 1.46 -8.11 0.61
CA SER A 89 0.66 -7.54 1.70
C SER A 89 0.67 -8.45 2.92
N SER A 90 1.02 -7.92 4.08
CA SER A 90 0.80 -8.59 5.37
C SER A 90 -0.50 -8.10 6.01
N GLY A 91 -0.92 -8.69 7.13
CA GLY A 91 -2.13 -8.27 7.86
C GLY A 91 -3.41 -8.92 7.35
N ASP A 92 -4.57 -8.31 7.65
CA ASP A 92 -5.87 -8.84 7.27
C ASP A 92 -6.18 -8.50 5.81
N GLN A 93 -6.09 -9.50 4.92
CA GLN A 93 -6.28 -9.32 3.49
C GLN A 93 -7.74 -9.48 3.03
N GLU A 94 -8.65 -9.95 3.90
CA GLU A 94 -10.04 -10.21 3.56
C GLU A 94 -10.77 -9.00 2.91
N PRO A 95 -10.62 -7.75 3.41
CA PRO A 95 -11.33 -6.60 2.84
C PRO A 95 -10.73 -6.09 1.52
N LEU A 96 -9.48 -6.45 1.20
CA LEU A 96 -8.71 -5.80 0.14
C LEU A 96 -9.31 -5.98 -1.26
N LEU A 97 -9.64 -7.23 -1.65
CA LEU A 97 -10.26 -7.49 -2.95
C LEU A 97 -11.66 -6.86 -3.06
N PRO A 98 -12.56 -7.01 -2.06
CA PRO A 98 -13.81 -6.26 -2.04
C PRO A 98 -13.66 -4.75 -2.24
N GLN A 99 -12.66 -4.12 -1.61
CA GLN A 99 -12.41 -2.68 -1.72
C GLN A 99 -11.87 -2.30 -3.10
N VAL A 100 -10.94 -3.07 -3.68
CA VAL A 100 -10.49 -2.89 -5.07
C VAL A 100 -11.66 -2.98 -6.04
N MET A 101 -12.53 -3.99 -5.90
CA MET A 101 -13.74 -4.11 -6.71
C MET A 101 -14.73 -2.96 -6.45
N GLY A 102 -14.77 -2.44 -5.23
CA GLY A 102 -15.50 -1.23 -4.86
C GLY A 102 -15.01 0.00 -5.61
N ALA A 103 -13.70 0.22 -5.63
CA ALA A 103 -13.07 1.32 -6.35
C ALA A 103 -13.31 1.24 -7.86
N ILE A 104 -13.19 0.05 -8.46
CA ILE A 104 -13.52 -0.20 -9.86
C ILE A 104 -14.98 0.15 -10.15
N ARG A 105 -15.92 -0.27 -9.30
CA ARG A 105 -17.35 0.07 -9.46
C ARG A 105 -17.59 1.57 -9.35
N ALA A 106 -16.92 2.26 -8.44
CA ALA A 106 -17.04 3.71 -8.27
C ALA A 106 -16.53 4.46 -9.51
N MET A 107 -15.35 4.08 -10.03
CA MET A 107 -14.80 4.63 -11.27
C MET A 107 -15.70 4.34 -12.47
N GLN A 108 -16.20 3.10 -12.61
CA GLN A 108 -17.06 2.68 -13.72
C GLN A 108 -18.40 3.45 -13.76
N LYS A 109 -18.95 3.78 -12.60
CA LYS A 109 -20.20 4.56 -12.46
C LYS A 109 -20.01 6.07 -12.57
N SER A 110 -18.80 6.52 -12.93
CA SER A 110 -18.45 7.93 -13.08
C SER A 110 -17.76 8.19 -14.42
N PRO A 111 -17.50 9.45 -14.80
CA PRO A 111 -16.64 9.77 -15.94
C PRO A 111 -15.20 9.24 -15.84
N ASN A 112 -14.77 8.76 -14.66
CA ASN A 112 -13.40 8.29 -14.38
C ASN A 112 -13.12 6.84 -14.82
N SER A 113 -14.01 6.20 -15.57
CA SER A 113 -13.82 4.81 -16.02
C SER A 113 -12.49 4.52 -16.74
N LYS A 114 -11.87 5.52 -17.36
CA LYS A 114 -10.53 5.40 -17.98
C LYS A 114 -9.40 5.25 -16.96
N ALA A 115 -9.62 5.57 -15.69
CA ALA A 115 -8.64 5.45 -14.62
C ALA A 115 -8.57 4.03 -14.02
N ILE A 116 -9.46 3.12 -14.42
CA ILE A 116 -9.48 1.73 -13.92
C ILE A 116 -8.17 1.00 -14.29
N THR A 117 -7.70 1.11 -15.54
CA THR A 117 -6.46 0.43 -15.96
C THR A 117 -5.23 1.00 -15.22
N PRO A 118 -4.99 2.32 -15.17
CA PRO A 118 -3.89 2.89 -14.38
C PRO A 118 -3.95 2.52 -12.90
N PHE A 119 -5.14 2.48 -12.30
CA PHE A 119 -5.33 2.02 -10.93
C PHE A 119 -4.80 0.60 -10.75
N LEU A 120 -5.28 -0.35 -11.55
CA LEU A 120 -4.89 -1.76 -11.47
C LEU A 120 -3.39 -1.95 -11.72
N GLN A 121 -2.83 -1.28 -12.72
CA GLN A 121 -1.39 -1.31 -13.04
C GLN A 121 -0.51 -0.77 -11.90
N SER A 122 -1.02 0.15 -11.08
CA SER A 122 -0.26 0.69 -9.96
C SER A 122 -0.18 -0.28 -8.77
N LEU A 123 -1.15 -1.19 -8.62
CA LEU A 123 -1.43 -1.88 -7.36
C LEU A 123 -0.26 -2.71 -6.84
N ALA A 124 0.40 -3.53 -7.67
CA ALA A 124 1.48 -4.38 -7.14
C ALA A 124 2.67 -3.57 -6.66
N THR A 125 3.01 -2.48 -7.35
CA THR A 125 4.14 -1.64 -6.92
C THR A 125 3.79 -0.87 -5.66
N VAL A 126 2.54 -0.40 -5.53
CA VAL A 126 2.03 0.19 -4.29
C VAL A 126 2.05 -0.82 -3.14
N ALA A 127 1.59 -2.04 -3.37
CA ALA A 127 1.57 -3.10 -2.37
C ALA A 127 2.97 -3.43 -1.85
N ARG A 128 3.98 -3.49 -2.74
CA ARG A 128 5.40 -3.66 -2.35
C ARG A 128 5.95 -2.52 -1.50
N ARG A 129 5.40 -1.30 -1.62
CA ARG A 129 5.82 -0.14 -0.80
C ARG A 129 5.12 -0.09 0.55
N LEU A 130 3.85 -0.48 0.58
CA LEU A 130 3.02 -0.38 1.77
C LEU A 130 3.11 -1.61 2.67
N GLN A 131 3.34 -2.80 2.09
CA GLN A 131 3.60 -4.08 2.76
C GLN A 131 2.52 -4.56 3.77
N SER A 132 1.39 -3.88 3.80
CA SER A 132 0.27 -4.15 4.69
C SER A 132 -1.05 -3.92 3.95
N ALA A 133 -1.99 -4.85 4.11
CA ALA A 133 -3.32 -4.76 3.55
C ALA A 133 -4.02 -3.46 3.99
N GLU A 134 -3.98 -3.16 5.30
CA GLU A 134 -4.66 -1.98 5.83
C GLU A 134 -4.10 -0.67 5.23
N GLN A 135 -2.80 -0.60 4.97
CA GLN A 135 -2.23 0.58 4.32
C GLN A 135 -2.63 0.71 2.85
N ILE A 136 -2.74 -0.41 2.12
CA ILE A 136 -3.23 -0.39 0.74
C ILE A 136 -4.70 0.07 0.74
N GLU A 137 -5.48 -0.32 1.75
CA GLU A 137 -6.85 0.16 1.88
C GLU A 137 -6.92 1.68 2.06
N LEU A 138 -6.05 2.26 2.89
CA LEU A 138 -5.94 3.71 3.05
C LEU A 138 -5.54 4.40 1.75
N TYR A 139 -4.62 3.82 0.99
CA TYR A 139 -4.25 4.33 -0.33
C TYR A 139 -5.45 4.37 -1.29
N ILE A 140 -6.25 3.31 -1.31
CA ILE A 140 -7.47 3.24 -2.13
C ILE A 140 -8.47 4.32 -1.68
N ASP A 141 -8.63 4.52 -0.37
CA ASP A 141 -9.50 5.57 0.17
C ASP A 141 -9.03 6.98 -0.21
N ILE A 142 -7.72 7.26 -0.15
CA ILE A 142 -7.14 8.53 -0.60
C ILE A 142 -7.43 8.76 -2.09
N ALA A 143 -7.27 7.73 -2.93
CA ALA A 143 -7.55 7.82 -4.36
C ALA A 143 -9.03 8.09 -4.64
N LEU A 144 -9.93 7.44 -3.90
CA LEU A 144 -11.37 7.64 -4.03
C LEU A 144 -11.82 9.02 -3.54
N ASP A 145 -11.22 9.53 -2.46
CA ASP A 145 -11.47 10.90 -1.99
C ASP A 145 -11.02 11.94 -3.03
N LEU A 146 -9.82 11.77 -3.60
CA LEU A 146 -9.33 12.57 -4.72
C LEU A 146 -10.32 12.55 -5.89
N MET A 147 -10.74 11.36 -6.30
CA MET A 147 -11.71 11.20 -7.38
C MET A 147 -13.00 11.97 -7.07
N LEU A 148 -13.57 11.77 -5.88
CA LEU A 148 -14.85 12.35 -5.50
C LEU A 148 -14.80 13.88 -5.45
N ARG A 149 -13.75 14.45 -4.85
CA ARG A 149 -13.64 15.89 -4.62
C ARG A 149 -13.19 16.68 -5.85
N THR A 150 -12.72 16.00 -6.89
CA THR A 150 -12.19 16.66 -8.10
C THR A 150 -12.89 16.26 -9.39
N SER A 151 -13.93 15.42 -9.29
CA SER A 151 -14.85 15.19 -10.40
C SER A 151 -15.95 16.27 -10.40
N GLY A 152 -16.09 16.99 -11.52
CA GLY A 152 -16.95 18.18 -11.62
C GLY A 152 -18.32 17.95 -12.26
N SER A 153 -19.24 18.90 -12.04
CA SER A 153 -20.55 19.00 -12.72
C SER A 153 -20.76 20.43 -13.22
N ILE A 154 -21.10 20.60 -14.50
CA ILE A 154 -21.49 21.92 -15.05
C ILE A 154 -22.98 22.21 -14.78
N HIS A 155 -23.82 21.19 -14.56
CA HIS A 155 -25.28 21.33 -14.43
C HIS A 155 -25.86 20.66 -13.15
N GLY A 156 -25.22 20.90 -12.00
CA GLY A 156 -25.86 20.78 -10.67
C GLY A 156 -26.15 19.38 -10.10
N HIS A 157 -26.28 18.32 -10.92
CA HIS A 157 -26.63 16.99 -10.38
C HIS A 157 -25.87 15.80 -10.97
N HIS A 158 -25.28 15.94 -12.16
CA HIS A 158 -24.52 14.86 -12.80
C HIS A 158 -23.04 15.20 -12.87
N ILE A 159 -22.19 14.38 -12.22
CA ILE A 159 -20.74 14.43 -12.42
C ILE A 159 -20.48 14.15 -13.90
N THR A 160 -20.06 15.19 -14.62
CA THR A 160 -19.90 15.16 -16.08
C THR A 160 -18.42 15.10 -16.47
N PHE A 161 -17.53 15.62 -15.62
CA PHE A 161 -16.10 15.71 -15.88
C PHE A 161 -15.34 14.74 -14.99
N PRO A 162 -14.39 13.97 -15.55
CA PRO A 162 -13.49 13.16 -14.74
C PRO A 162 -12.56 14.03 -13.92
N SER A 163 -11.98 13.45 -12.87
CA SER A 163 -10.84 14.02 -12.17
C SER A 163 -9.63 14.04 -13.09
N SER A 164 -9.14 15.24 -13.41
CA SER A 164 -7.94 15.41 -14.23
C SER A 164 -6.67 14.93 -13.52
N GLY A 165 -6.62 15.03 -12.19
CA GLY A 165 -5.46 14.60 -11.39
C GLY A 165 -5.38 13.09 -11.15
N LEU A 166 -6.51 12.36 -11.14
CA LEU A 166 -6.54 10.97 -10.70
C LEU A 166 -5.63 10.01 -11.51
N PRO A 167 -5.59 10.05 -12.85
CA PRO A 167 -4.66 9.20 -13.60
C PRO A 167 -3.19 9.48 -13.27
N HIS A 168 -2.84 10.75 -13.03
CA HIS A 168 -1.50 11.16 -12.67
C HIS A 168 -1.13 10.77 -11.23
N PHE A 169 -2.10 10.82 -10.31
CA PHE A 169 -1.95 10.26 -8.98
C PHE A 169 -1.56 8.78 -9.02
N PHE A 170 -2.27 7.95 -9.79
CA PHE A 170 -1.94 6.52 -9.91
C PHE A 170 -0.54 6.28 -10.51
N ALA A 171 -0.16 7.08 -11.51
CA ALA A 171 1.17 6.99 -12.11
C ALA A 171 2.30 7.37 -11.13
N GLN A 172 2.08 8.36 -10.25
CA GLN A 172 3.09 8.81 -9.29
C GLN A 172 3.07 8.06 -7.96
N ALA A 173 1.95 7.42 -7.58
CA ALA A 173 1.78 6.78 -6.28
C ALA A 173 2.93 5.81 -5.91
N PRO A 174 3.41 4.92 -6.80
CA PRO A 174 4.57 4.07 -6.50
C PRO A 174 5.85 4.80 -6.12
N ARG A 175 6.09 5.98 -6.72
CA ARG A 175 7.24 6.83 -6.42
C ARG A 175 7.03 7.58 -5.11
N LEU A 176 5.83 8.15 -4.90
CA LEU A 176 5.52 8.92 -3.71
C LEU A 176 5.60 8.07 -2.43
N LEU A 177 5.09 6.85 -2.47
CA LEU A 177 5.15 5.91 -1.34
C LEU A 177 6.55 5.35 -1.05
N GLY A 178 7.53 5.63 -1.91
CA GLY A 178 8.95 5.43 -1.59
C GLY A 178 9.63 6.67 -1.00
N LEU A 179 8.89 7.76 -0.79
CA LEU A 179 9.43 9.03 -0.32
C LEU A 179 8.70 9.53 0.93
N VAL A 180 7.41 9.27 1.06
CA VAL A 180 6.57 9.73 2.17
C VAL A 180 5.75 8.58 2.75
N SER A 181 5.33 8.73 4.00
CA SER A 181 4.38 7.85 4.68
C SER A 181 3.00 7.90 4.03
N THR A 182 2.11 6.99 4.42
CA THR A 182 0.71 7.02 3.97
C THR A 182 0.03 8.32 4.43
N ALA A 183 0.38 8.82 5.62
CA ALA A 183 -0.06 10.14 6.10
C ALA A 183 0.44 11.29 5.21
N GLY A 184 1.72 11.26 4.84
CA GLY A 184 2.31 12.25 3.94
C GLY A 184 1.67 12.24 2.54
N LEU A 185 1.36 11.06 2.00
CA LEU A 185 0.63 10.94 0.74
C LEU A 185 -0.77 11.57 0.82
N LYS A 186 -1.49 11.32 1.92
CA LYS A 186 -2.80 11.93 2.18
C LYS A 186 -2.69 13.46 2.23
N ASN A 187 -1.75 13.99 3.01
CA ASN A 187 -1.54 15.44 3.15
C ASN A 187 -1.17 16.10 1.82
N TRP A 188 -0.28 15.46 1.04
CA TRP A 188 0.09 15.93 -0.29
C TRP A 188 -1.11 15.93 -1.25
N THR A 189 -1.94 14.90 -1.19
CA THR A 189 -3.17 14.82 -2.00
C THR A 189 -4.19 15.89 -1.59
N ASP A 190 -4.43 16.05 -0.29
CA ASP A 190 -5.35 17.03 0.28
C ASP A 190 -4.94 18.47 -0.02
N TYR A 191 -3.64 18.75 -0.08
CA TYR A 191 -3.13 20.04 -0.52
C TYR A 191 -3.41 20.27 -2.01
N GLY A 192 -3.12 19.28 -2.86
CA GLY A 192 -3.39 19.34 -4.29
C GLY A 192 -4.85 19.60 -4.62
N ILE A 193 -5.77 18.90 -3.96
CA ILE A 193 -7.22 19.10 -4.11
C ILE A 193 -7.63 20.53 -3.77
N ARG A 194 -7.13 21.08 -2.64
CA ARG A 194 -7.50 22.43 -2.18
C ARG A 194 -6.91 23.53 -3.05
N ASN A 195 -5.63 23.40 -3.42
CA ASN A 195 -4.90 24.47 -4.14
C ASN A 195 -5.22 24.51 -5.64
N CYS A 196 -5.67 23.38 -6.22
CA CYS A 196 -6.02 23.28 -7.63
C CYS A 196 -7.54 23.27 -7.88
N ALA A 197 -8.34 23.57 -6.85
CA ALA A 197 -9.79 23.57 -6.94
C ALA A 197 -10.28 24.46 -8.09
N GLY A 198 -11.10 23.90 -9.00
CA GLY A 198 -11.66 24.63 -10.13
C GLY A 198 -10.71 24.87 -11.32
N HIS A 199 -9.47 24.37 -11.27
CA HIS A 199 -8.48 24.54 -12.34
C HIS A 199 -7.89 23.18 -12.77
N PRO A 200 -8.51 22.48 -13.74
CA PRO A 200 -8.08 21.16 -14.20
C PRO A 200 -6.60 21.07 -14.62
N GLU A 201 -6.09 22.07 -15.35
CA GLU A 201 -4.68 22.08 -15.80
C GLU A 201 -3.70 22.15 -14.62
N ARG A 202 -3.97 23.02 -13.63
CA ARG A 202 -3.16 23.11 -12.40
C ARG A 202 -3.22 21.82 -11.60
N GLN A 203 -4.37 21.13 -11.62
CA GLN A 203 -4.51 19.83 -10.99
C GLN A 203 -3.60 18.80 -11.67
N GLU A 204 -3.60 18.73 -13.00
CA GLU A 204 -2.71 17.84 -13.74
C GLU A 204 -1.23 18.12 -13.43
N GLU A 205 -0.80 19.37 -13.50
CA GLU A 205 0.57 19.79 -13.19
C GLU A 205 0.98 19.40 -11.76
N TYR A 206 0.08 19.58 -10.79
CA TYR A 206 0.34 19.19 -9.40
C TYR A 206 0.56 17.68 -9.27
N PHE A 207 -0.37 16.87 -9.78
CA PHE A 207 -0.30 15.41 -9.67
C PHE A 207 0.74 14.78 -10.60
N ARG A 208 1.28 15.52 -11.58
CA ARG A 208 2.47 15.13 -12.37
C ARG A 208 3.80 15.46 -11.69
N LEU A 209 3.79 16.13 -10.54
CA LEU A 209 5.00 16.67 -9.87
C LEU A 209 5.71 17.75 -10.70
N GLU A 210 4.97 18.50 -11.52
CA GLU A 210 5.51 19.57 -12.38
C GLU A 210 5.40 20.96 -11.70
N SER A 211 4.44 21.14 -10.79
CA SER A 211 4.28 22.40 -10.08
C SER A 211 5.23 22.55 -8.89
N ALA A 212 5.71 23.78 -8.65
CA ALA A 212 6.57 24.10 -7.52
C ALA A 212 5.90 23.77 -6.17
N ASP A 213 4.60 24.02 -6.06
CA ASP A 213 3.80 23.71 -4.88
C ASP A 213 3.79 22.20 -4.58
N SER A 214 3.64 21.37 -5.61
CA SER A 214 3.64 19.91 -5.47
C SER A 214 4.96 19.39 -4.93
N LEU A 215 6.07 19.92 -5.45
CA LEU A 215 7.41 19.58 -4.98
C LEU A 215 7.67 20.10 -3.56
N ALA A 216 7.23 21.31 -3.24
CA ALA A 216 7.42 21.90 -1.91
C ALA A 216 6.65 21.12 -0.83
N VAL A 217 5.40 20.76 -1.10
CA VAL A 217 4.60 19.93 -0.19
C VAL A 217 5.23 18.56 -0.05
N LEU A 218 5.65 17.94 -1.16
CA LEU A 218 6.34 16.65 -1.11
C LEU A 218 7.57 16.72 -0.20
N GLN A 219 8.44 17.73 -0.34
CA GLN A 219 9.62 17.85 0.54
C GLN A 219 9.24 18.04 2.01
N ARG A 220 8.16 18.77 2.30
CA ARG A 220 7.68 18.94 3.68
C ARG A 220 7.20 17.63 4.29
N GLU A 221 6.51 16.79 3.51
CA GLU A 221 5.98 15.50 4.00
C GLU A 221 7.07 14.40 4.05
N ARG A 222 8.28 14.64 3.55
CA ARG A 222 9.44 13.73 3.66
C ARG A 222 10.12 13.89 5.01
N HIS A 223 9.49 13.39 6.06
CA HIS A 223 10.04 13.42 7.42
C HIS A 223 10.19 12.01 8.00
N GLY A 224 11.04 11.90 9.02
CA GLY A 224 11.29 10.65 9.74
C GLY A 224 12.00 9.58 8.92
N THR A 225 12.07 8.39 9.49
CA THR A 225 12.60 7.17 8.86
C THR A 225 11.43 6.30 8.42
N LEU A 226 11.30 6.04 7.12
CA LEU A 226 10.25 5.16 6.61
C LEU A 226 10.57 3.70 6.93
N PHE A 227 9.55 2.93 7.30
CA PHE A 227 9.69 1.51 7.61
C PHE A 227 10.33 0.73 6.45
N ILE A 228 9.89 0.98 5.22
CA ILE A 228 10.38 0.30 4.01
C ILE A 228 11.89 0.45 3.80
N ASP A 229 12.50 1.54 4.30
CA ASP A 229 13.95 1.78 4.14
C ASP A 229 14.78 0.96 5.15
N VAL A 230 14.17 0.50 6.24
CA VAL A 230 14.85 -0.18 7.36
C VAL A 230 14.34 -1.58 7.66
N GLU A 231 13.24 -2.02 7.05
CA GLU A 231 12.58 -3.32 7.25
C GLU A 231 13.59 -4.46 7.32
N ARG A 232 14.40 -4.61 6.26
CA ARG A 232 15.37 -5.72 6.16
C ARG A 232 16.39 -5.72 7.31
N GLN A 233 16.80 -4.54 7.77
CA GLN A 233 17.73 -4.42 8.89
C GLN A 233 17.03 -4.80 10.20
N LEU A 234 15.79 -4.35 10.40
CA LEU A 234 14.99 -4.68 11.58
C LEU A 234 14.76 -6.19 11.69
N GLU A 235 14.37 -6.87 10.60
CA GLU A 235 14.23 -8.32 10.57
C GLU A 235 15.52 -9.05 10.97
N LEU A 236 16.67 -8.60 10.42
CA LEU A 236 17.96 -9.19 10.72
C LEU A 236 18.35 -9.01 12.19
N TYR A 237 18.05 -7.84 12.77
CA TYR A 237 18.31 -7.59 14.19
C TYR A 237 17.41 -8.41 15.11
N LEU A 238 16.11 -8.51 14.80
CA LEU A 238 15.18 -9.37 15.54
C LEU A 238 15.69 -10.81 15.58
N ARG A 239 16.11 -11.32 14.42
CA ARG A 239 16.65 -12.67 14.31
C ARG A 239 17.99 -12.85 15.02
N ALA A 240 18.90 -11.89 14.91
CA ALA A 240 20.25 -12.04 15.44
C ALA A 240 20.33 -11.82 16.96
N LEU A 241 19.57 -10.86 17.49
CA LEU A 241 19.65 -10.46 18.90
C LEU A 241 18.64 -11.20 19.77
N TRP A 242 17.43 -11.47 19.25
CA TRP A 242 16.36 -12.13 19.99
C TRP A 242 16.01 -13.53 19.48
N GLY A 243 16.57 -13.96 18.35
CA GLY A 243 16.20 -15.25 17.74
C GLY A 243 14.78 -15.24 17.17
N ASP A 244 14.20 -14.05 16.99
CA ASP A 244 12.80 -13.86 16.60
C ASP A 244 12.70 -13.70 15.07
N SER A 245 11.62 -14.24 14.50
CA SER A 245 11.29 -14.13 13.08
C SER A 245 9.82 -13.74 12.86
N ASP A 246 9.22 -13.08 13.85
CA ASP A 246 7.87 -12.52 13.75
C ASP A 246 7.77 -11.56 12.55
N LEU A 247 6.61 -11.64 11.88
CA LEU A 247 6.31 -10.80 10.74
C LEU A 247 6.14 -9.34 11.19
N LEU A 248 6.86 -8.43 10.53
CA LEU A 248 6.69 -7.00 10.74
C LEU A 248 5.55 -6.50 9.86
N VAL A 249 4.53 -5.90 10.46
CA VAL A 249 3.36 -5.41 9.72
C VAL A 249 3.20 -3.90 9.93
N PRO A 250 3.45 -3.09 8.90
CA PRO A 250 3.45 -1.65 9.07
C PRO A 250 2.01 -1.07 9.13
N TYR A 251 1.79 -0.05 9.96
CA TYR A 251 0.53 0.70 10.06
C TYR A 251 0.74 2.19 9.86
N SER A 252 -0.28 2.86 9.32
CA SER A 252 -0.24 4.29 9.11
C SER A 252 -0.43 5.08 10.40
N THR A 253 0.34 6.14 10.57
CA THR A 253 0.16 7.14 11.64
C THR A 253 -0.77 8.30 11.25
N ALA A 254 -1.46 8.19 10.11
CA ALA A 254 -2.31 9.25 9.54
C ALA A 254 -3.56 9.58 10.34
N PHE A 255 -3.97 8.71 11.26
CA PHE A 255 -5.17 8.92 12.06
C PHE A 255 -4.86 9.76 13.30
N ASP A 256 -5.65 10.82 13.49
CA ASP A 256 -5.67 11.61 14.72
C ASP A 256 -6.32 10.80 15.85
N GLU A 257 -5.61 9.79 16.34
CA GLU A 257 -5.99 9.10 17.57
C GLU A 257 -5.60 9.94 18.78
N LEU A 258 -6.38 9.88 19.87
CA LEU A 258 -6.06 10.52 21.15
C LEU A 258 -4.65 10.14 21.66
N ARG A 259 -4.11 9.00 21.21
CA ARG A 259 -2.71 8.60 21.38
C ARG A 259 -2.24 7.92 20.11
N LYS A 260 -1.10 8.34 19.56
CA LYS A 260 -0.44 7.58 18.49
C LYS A 260 -0.16 6.16 18.99
N PRO A 261 -0.51 5.11 18.23
CA PRO A 261 -0.19 3.76 18.63
C PRO A 261 1.34 3.64 18.77
N VAL A 262 1.78 3.01 19.85
CA VAL A 262 3.16 2.53 20.00
C VAL A 262 3.25 1.14 19.37
N PRO A 263 4.41 0.68 18.89
CA PRO A 263 4.55 -0.69 18.38
C PRO A 263 3.96 -1.74 19.35
N TYR A 264 3.20 -2.70 18.82
CA TYR A 264 2.47 -3.69 19.61
C TYR A 264 2.36 -5.04 18.87
N TYR A 265 2.10 -6.11 19.61
CA TYR A 265 1.87 -7.43 19.04
C TYR A 265 0.37 -7.69 18.86
N ASP A 266 0.00 -8.32 17.74
CA ASP A 266 -1.31 -8.94 17.57
C ASP A 266 -1.18 -10.35 16.96
N LYS A 267 -2.29 -10.92 16.47
CA LYS A 267 -2.31 -12.27 15.90
C LYS A 267 -1.67 -12.37 14.52
N LEU A 268 -1.41 -11.24 13.86
CA LEU A 268 -0.93 -11.13 12.49
C LEU A 268 0.55 -10.70 12.43
N GLY A 269 1.09 -10.18 13.53
CA GLY A 269 2.52 -9.94 13.70
C GLY A 269 2.85 -8.81 14.65
N LEU A 270 4.09 -8.32 14.56
CA LEU A 270 4.55 -7.13 15.25
C LEU A 270 4.16 -5.90 14.43
N ARG A 271 3.22 -5.12 14.98
CA ARG A 271 2.72 -3.88 14.38
C ARG A 271 3.71 -2.75 14.60
N ILE A 272 4.19 -2.14 13.51
CA ILE A 272 5.20 -1.06 13.52
C ILE A 272 4.69 0.14 12.71
N PRO A 273 4.96 1.39 13.11
CA PRO A 273 4.55 2.54 12.31
C PRO A 273 5.25 2.58 10.94
N ASP A 274 4.54 3.06 9.92
CA ASP A 274 5.04 3.23 8.55
C ASP A 274 6.14 4.31 8.44
N VAL A 275 6.17 5.23 9.40
CA VAL A 275 7.22 6.23 9.59
C VAL A 275 7.52 6.43 11.07
N PHE A 276 8.81 6.55 11.39
CA PHE A 276 9.27 6.92 12.72
C PHE A 276 9.90 8.31 12.71
N ASP A 277 9.29 9.25 13.41
CA ASP A 277 9.80 10.62 13.53
C ASP A 277 11.04 10.69 14.42
N ASP A 278 11.91 11.66 14.15
CA ASP A 278 13.12 11.88 14.94
C ASP A 278 12.78 12.10 16.41
N TRP A 279 13.51 11.39 17.29
CA TRP A 279 13.36 11.54 18.72
C TRP A 279 13.84 12.92 19.15
N ILE A 280 12.90 13.84 19.40
CA ILE A 280 13.20 15.10 20.07
C ILE A 280 13.40 14.78 21.56
N SER A 281 14.66 14.63 21.97
CA SER A 281 14.98 14.46 23.40
C SER A 281 14.42 15.63 24.20
N PRO A 282 13.53 15.39 25.19
CA PRO A 282 13.04 16.45 26.08
C PRO A 282 14.13 16.95 27.05
N ILE A 283 15.29 16.28 27.09
CA ILE A 283 16.46 16.73 27.84
C ILE A 283 17.34 17.52 26.87
N PRO A 284 17.56 18.84 27.10
CA PRO A 284 18.56 19.57 26.34
C PRO A 284 19.91 18.87 26.55
N VAL A 285 20.54 18.46 25.44
CA VAL A 285 21.93 18.02 25.47
C VAL A 285 22.72 19.16 26.08
N LEU A 286 23.21 18.97 27.31
CA LEU A 286 24.19 19.86 27.92
C LEU A 286 25.46 19.75 27.09
N THR A 287 25.57 20.53 26.02
CA THR A 287 26.84 20.79 25.36
C THR A 287 27.65 21.71 26.27
N SER A 288 28.13 21.18 27.39
CA SER A 288 29.24 21.80 28.11
C SER A 288 30.52 21.41 27.37
N PRO A 289 31.29 22.36 26.82
CA PRO A 289 32.65 22.06 26.43
C PRO A 289 33.40 21.71 27.70
N LEU A 290 33.88 20.47 27.83
CA LEU A 290 34.87 20.11 28.82
C LEU A 290 36.13 20.93 28.51
N LYS A 291 36.22 22.13 29.09
CA LYS A 291 37.52 22.79 29.29
C LYS A 291 38.29 21.88 30.23
N GLY A 292 39.46 21.44 29.76
CA GLY A 292 40.35 20.60 30.53
C GLY A 292 40.65 21.24 31.88
N GLU A 293 40.23 20.56 32.93
CA GLU A 293 40.83 20.72 34.26
C GLU A 293 41.53 19.40 34.58
N ASP A 294 42.80 19.54 34.91
CA ASP A 294 43.79 18.50 35.10
C ASP A 294 43.33 17.44 36.12
N TRP A 295 43.07 16.23 35.64
CA TRP A 295 42.93 15.06 36.50
C TRP A 295 44.32 14.46 36.75
N THR A 296 44.92 14.76 37.91
CA THR A 296 46.10 14.02 38.40
C THR A 296 45.65 12.79 39.19
N PRO A 297 46.18 11.58 38.91
CA PRO A 297 45.82 10.38 39.67
C PRO A 297 46.61 10.30 40.98
N SER A 298 45.96 10.54 42.11
CA SER A 298 46.44 10.07 43.42
C SER A 298 45.93 8.64 43.68
N SER A 299 46.88 7.77 44.04
CA SER A 299 46.73 6.32 44.22
C SER A 299 45.77 5.92 45.37
N PRO A 300 45.27 4.67 45.40
CA PRO A 300 44.01 4.34 46.08
C PRO A 300 44.20 3.95 47.54
N SER A 301 43.45 4.59 48.46
CA SER A 301 43.19 4.06 49.80
C SER A 301 41.97 3.15 49.75
N ARG A 302 42.20 1.85 50.01
CA ARG A 302 41.17 0.83 50.23
C ARG A 302 40.28 1.23 51.41
N GLU A 303 38.99 1.37 51.17
CA GLU A 303 37.97 1.10 52.19
C GLU A 303 36.78 0.41 51.54
N ARG A 304 36.50 -0.82 52.01
CA ARG A 304 35.37 -1.64 51.61
C ARG A 304 34.18 -1.25 52.48
N SER A 305 33.09 -0.85 51.87
CA SER A 305 31.80 -0.70 52.54
C SER A 305 30.77 -1.55 51.81
N HIS A 306 30.42 -2.66 52.45
CA HIS A 306 29.31 -3.52 52.09
C HIS A 306 27.99 -2.74 52.15
N ALA A 307 27.14 -2.86 51.12
CA ALA A 307 25.74 -2.48 51.19
C ALA A 307 24.87 -3.66 50.73
N THR A 308 24.16 -4.20 51.71
CA THR A 308 23.21 -5.33 51.65
C THR A 308 21.96 -4.98 50.83
N ILE A 309 21.57 -5.86 49.92
CA ILE A 309 20.29 -5.81 49.20
C ILE A 309 19.21 -6.44 50.08
N ALA A 310 18.18 -5.67 50.45
CA ALA A 310 16.99 -6.18 51.11
C ALA A 310 15.91 -6.52 50.07
N ILE A 311 15.57 -7.80 49.96
CA ILE A 311 14.45 -8.33 49.17
C ILE A 311 13.23 -8.36 50.09
N GLY A 312 12.25 -7.48 49.84
CA GLY A 312 10.96 -7.48 50.52
C GLY A 312 9.91 -8.21 49.68
N GLY A 313 9.70 -9.49 49.97
CA GLY A 313 8.52 -10.23 49.50
C GLY A 313 7.36 -10.09 50.48
N SER A 314 6.14 -9.92 49.96
CA SER A 314 4.94 -10.39 50.66
C SER A 314 3.84 -10.71 49.64
N GLY A 315 3.62 -12.01 49.43
CA GLY A 315 2.43 -12.52 48.77
C GLY A 315 1.24 -12.56 49.73
N ARG A 316 0.04 -12.50 49.15
CA ARG A 316 -1.28 -12.97 49.62
C ARG A 316 -2.18 -12.87 48.38
N GLY A 317 -3.01 -13.82 47.96
CA GLY A 317 -3.47 -15.10 48.47
C GLY A 317 -4.69 -15.47 47.61
N TRP A 318 -4.80 -16.72 47.21
CA TRP A 318 -5.83 -17.24 46.30
C TRP A 318 -7.24 -17.21 46.93
N ARG A 319 -8.24 -16.77 46.15
CA ARG A 319 -9.53 -17.44 45.90
C ARG A 319 -10.15 -16.85 44.65
#